data_AF-A0A3N4HJW4-F1
#
_entry.id   AF-A0A3N4HJW4-F1
#
_cell.length_a   1.000
_cell.length_b   1.000
_cell.length_c   1.000
_cell.angle_alpha   90.00
_cell.angle_beta   90.00
_cell.angle_gamma   90.00
#
_symmetry.space_group_name_H-M   'P 1'
#
loop_
_entity.id
_entity.type
_entity.pdbx_description
1 polymer ?
#
loop_
_entity_poly.entity_id
_entity_poly.type
_entity_poly.pdbx_seq_one_letter_code
_entity_poly.pdbx_strand_id
1 'polypeptide(L)' 'MCKPATCSTCHKKTWMGCGAHIPSVMDSVPEDEWCTCEKPAGSKYPPSASGSCRIV' A
#
# COMPACT_ATOMS: atom_id res chain seq x y z
N MET A 1 0.95 10.92 8.54
CA MET A 1 2.30 10.71 7.98
C MET A 1 2.33 9.33 7.31
N CYS A 2 2.27 9.26 5.98
CA CYS A 2 2.34 7.95 5.31
C CYS A 2 3.78 7.46 5.27
N LYS A 3 3.97 6.15 5.37
CA LYS A 3 5.28 5.49 5.22
C LYS A 3 5.15 4.28 4.30
N PRO A 4 6.20 3.94 3.54
CA PRO A 4 6.27 2.68 2.82
C PRO A 4 6.32 1.52 3.83
N ALA A 5 5.63 0.44 3.53
CA ALA A 5 5.64 -0.79 4.31
C ALA A 5 5.61 -2.00 3.37
N THR A 6 5.94 -3.18 3.88
CA THR A 6 5.89 -4.43 3.10
C THR A 6 4.76 -5.29 3.62
N CYS A 7 3.93 -5.80 2.72
CA CYS A 7 2.83 -6.68 3.08
C CYS A 7 3.38 -8.05 3.51
N SER A 8 2.98 -8.59 4.65
CA SER A 8 3.30 -9.97 5.05
C SER A 8 2.53 -11.01 4.23
N THR A 9 1.40 -10.64 3.64
CA THR A 9 0.53 -11.58 2.91
C THR A 9 0.99 -11.82 1.49
N CYS A 10 1.30 -10.75 0.75
CA CYS A 10 1.72 -10.83 -0.65
C CYS A 10 3.20 -10.49 -0.87
N HIS A 11 3.94 -10.12 0.19
CA HIS A 11 5.36 -9.73 0.15
C HIS A 11 5.69 -8.53 -0.75
N LYS A 12 4.66 -7.83 -1.24
CA LYS A 12 4.77 -6.64 -2.09
C LYS A 12 4.76 -5.35 -1.27
N LYS A 13 5.15 -4.24 -1.90
CA LYS A 13 5.21 -2.91 -1.30
C LYS A 13 3.80 -2.34 -1.13
N THR A 14 3.54 -1.80 0.05
CA THR A 14 2.33 -1.09 0.41
C THR A 14 2.70 0.19 1.16
N TRP A 15 1.70 0.90 1.65
CA TRP A 15 1.84 2.12 2.42
C TRP A 15 1.00 2.01 3.70
N MET A 16 1.51 2.57 4.78
CA MET A 16 0.79 2.72 6.04
C MET A 16 0.58 4.19 6.33
N GLY A 17 -0.66 4.59 6.62
CA GLY A 17 -1.03 5.96 6.97
C GLY A 17 -2.37 6.35 6.37
N CYS A 18 -2.69 7.63 6.39
CA CYS A 18 -3.87 8.21 5.75
C CYS A 18 -3.52 9.61 5.24
N GLY A 19 -4.23 10.08 4.20
CA GLY A 19 -4.11 11.44 3.65
C GLY A 19 -3.51 11.50 2.24
N ALA A 20 -3.12 12.71 1.81
CA ALA A 20 -2.65 13.03 0.45
C ALA A 20 -1.22 12.55 0.13
N HIS A 21 -0.56 11.86 1.06
CA HIS A 21 0.85 11.50 0.98
C HIS A 21 1.09 10.14 0.27
N ILE A 22 0.02 9.40 -0.01
CA ILE A 22 0.04 8.09 -0.69
C ILE A 22 0.79 8.15 -2.03
N PRO A 23 0.49 9.10 -2.94
CA PRO A 23 1.24 9.24 -4.19
C PRO A 23 2.73 9.36 -3.94
N SER A 24 3.22 10.22 -3.03
CA SER A 24 4.66 10.35 -2.79
C SER A 24 5.36 9.06 -2.36
N VAL A 25 4.66 8.18 -1.64
CA VAL A 25 5.22 6.88 -1.22
C VAL A 25 5.17 5.87 -2.37
N MET A 26 4.06 5.85 -3.11
CA MET A 26 3.85 4.89 -4.19
C MET A 26 4.53 5.29 -5.49
N ASP A 27 4.86 6.56 -5.71
CA ASP A 27 5.55 7.05 -6.90
C ASP A 27 6.98 6.51 -7.01
N SER A 28 7.62 6.25 -5.85
CA SER A 28 8.93 5.59 -5.78
C SER A 28 8.87 4.07 -5.95
N VAL A 29 7.67 3.48 -6.07
CA VAL A 29 7.48 2.03 -6.18
C VAL A 29 6.78 1.73 -7.51
N PRO A 30 7.33 0.88 -8.37
CA PRO A 30 6.65 0.51 -9.61
C PRO A 30 5.34 -0.24 -9.33
N GLU A 31 4.34 -0.06 -10.19
CA GLU A 31 3.01 -0.71 -10.04
C GLU A 31 3.09 -2.23 -9.94
N ASP A 32 4.10 -2.86 -10.53
CA ASP A 32 4.34 -4.30 -10.43
C ASP A 32 4.69 -4.75 -9.00
N GLU A 33 5.34 -3.89 -8.22
CA GLU A 33 5.68 -4.15 -6.82
C GLU A 33 4.57 -3.76 -5.85
N TRP A 34 3.43 -3.23 -6.32
CA TRP A 34 2.33 -2.82 -5.45
C TRP A 34 1.56 -4.00 -4.89
N CYS A 35 1.18 -3.90 -3.62
CA CYS A 35 0.38 -4.89 -2.93
C CYS A 35 -0.91 -5.21 -3.71
N THR A 36 -1.09 -6.48 -4.07
CA THR A 36 -2.23 -6.99 -4.84
C THR A 36 -3.35 -7.53 -3.95
N CYS A 37 -3.27 -7.32 -2.63
CA CYS A 37 -4.33 -7.73 -1.71
C CYS A 37 -5.66 -7.00 -2.01
N GLU A 38 -6.76 -7.59 -1.54
CA GLU A 38 -8.10 -7.06 -1.76
C GLU A 38 -8.22 -5.62 -1.23
N LYS A 39 -8.48 -4.69 -2.17
CA LYS A 39 -8.64 -3.25 -1.91
C LYS A 39 -10.12 -2.85 -1.99
N PRO A 40 -10.55 -1.86 -1.19
CA PRO A 40 -11.90 -1.32 -1.33
C PRO A 40 -12.11 -0.72 -2.72
N ALA A 41 -13.27 -1.03 -3.31
CA ALA A 41 -13.65 -0.58 -4.65
C ALA A 41 -13.59 0.96 -4.73
N GLY A 42 -12.88 1.48 -5.73
CA GLY A 42 -12.69 2.92 -5.94
C GLY A 42 -11.34 3.50 -5.52
N SER A 43 -10.46 2.70 -4.91
CA SER A 43 -9.08 3.14 -4.60
C SER A 43 -8.14 2.91 -5.79
N LYS A 44 -7.46 3.95 -6.28
CA LYS A 44 -6.42 3.83 -7.32
C LYS A 44 -5.19 3.07 -6.78
N TYR A 45 -4.82 3.35 -5.53
CA TYR A 45 -3.67 2.77 -4.84
C TYR A 45 -3.99 1.43 -4.18
N PRO A 46 -2.97 0.58 -3.92
CA PRO A 46 -3.13 -0.67 -3.18
C PRO A 46 -3.66 -0.43 -1.75
N PRO A 47 -4.20 -1.46 -1.07
CA PRO A 47 -4.79 -1.28 0.25
C PRO A 47 -3.72 -0.81 1.23
N SER A 48 -4.10 0.10 2.13
CA SER A 48 -3.19 0.50 3.20
C SER A 48 -2.92 -0.70 4.11
N ALA A 49 -1.71 -0.71 4.67
CA ALA A 49 -1.23 -1.69 5.63
C ALA A 49 -2.06 -1.79 6.95
N SER A 50 -3.07 -0.93 7.11
CA SER A 50 -4.01 -0.92 8.23
C SER A 50 -5.21 -1.86 8.04
N GLY A 51 -5.42 -2.42 6.84
CA GLY A 51 -6.55 -3.29 6.52
C GLY A 51 -6.16 -4.75 6.22
N SER A 52 -6.63 -5.26 5.09
CA SER A 52 -6.49 -6.65 4.59
C SER A 52 -5.04 -7.12 4.37
N CYS A 53 -4.08 -6.19 4.42
CA CYS A 53 -2.66 -6.44 4.22
C CYS A 53 -1.93 -6.15 5.53
N ARG A 54 -1.63 -7.22 6.28
CA ARG A 54 -0.82 -7.14 7.50
C ARG A 54 0.61 -6.79 7.12
N ILE A 55 1.30 -5.98 7.93
CA ILE A 55 2.72 -5.65 7.72
C ILE A 55 3.61 -6.52 8.61
N VAL A 56 4.81 -6.81 8.08
CA VAL A 56 5.90 -7.42 8.86
C VAL A 56 6.60 -6.37 9.69
#